data_AF-A0A349EER1-F1
#
_entry.id   AF-A0A349EER1-F1
#
_cell.length_a   1.000
_cell.length_b   1.000
_cell.length_c   1.000
_cell.angle_alpha   90.00
_cell.angle_beta   90.00
_cell.angle_gamma   90.00
#
_symmetry.space_group_name_H-M   'P 1'
#
loop_
_entity.id
_entity.type
_entity.pdbx_description
1 polymer ?
#
loop_
_entity_poly.entity_id
_entity_poly.type
_entity_poly.pdbx_seq_one_letter_code
_entity_poly.pdbx_strand_id
1 'polypeptide(L)' 'MTANVIAIDRKMRRVTLQGPERAITVKVPKDINLKNVRVGDQVQVTYVEEFGLSVEPGSKKK' A
#
# COMPACT_ATOMS: atom_id res chain seq x y z
N MET A 1 -1.98 -9.96 -4.50
CA MET A 1 -0.85 -10.62 -3.78
C MET A 1 -1.27 -10.98 -2.37
N THR A 2 -0.64 -11.96 -1.71
CA THR A 2 -0.82 -12.21 -0.27
C THR A 2 0.30 -11.54 0.52
N ALA A 3 -0.03 -10.89 1.63
CA ALA A 3 0.93 -10.23 2.51
C ALA A 3 0.56 -10.47 3.97
N ASN A 4 1.55 -10.46 4.85
CA ASN A 4 1.36 -10.65 6.28
C ASN A 4 1.29 -9.30 6.99
N VAL A 5 0.34 -9.13 7.89
CA VAL A 5 0.23 -7.92 8.69
C VAL A 5 1.30 -7.94 9.78
N ILE A 6 2.26 -7.03 9.70
CA ILE A 6 3.35 -6.93 10.69
C ILE A 6 3.14 -5.77 11.68
N ALA A 7 2.33 -4.77 11.31
CA ALA A 7 1.94 -3.68 12.21
C ALA A 7 0.60 -3.07 11.81
N ILE A 8 -0.13 -2.54 12.81
CA ILE A 8 -1.40 -1.83 12.60
C ILE A 8 -1.39 -0.54 13.43
N ASP A 9 -1.45 0.60 12.75
CA ASP A 9 -1.69 1.90 13.36
C ASP A 9 -3.16 2.29 13.19
N ARG A 10 -3.93 2.16 14.28
CA ARG A 10 -5.36 2.50 14.30
C ARG A 10 -5.60 4.00 14.43
N LYS A 11 -4.65 4.77 14.98
CA LYS A 11 -4.77 6.24 15.10
C LYS A 11 -4.67 6.89 13.74
N MET A 12 -3.70 6.45 12.92
CA MET A 12 -3.49 6.96 11.56
C MET A 12 -4.24 6.16 10.48
N ARG A 13 -4.94 5.08 10.86
CA ARG A 13 -5.56 4.08 9.95
C ARG A 13 -4.58 3.61 8.87
N ARG A 14 -3.43 3.12 9.32
CA ARG A 14 -2.37 2.55 8.47
C ARG A 14 -2.08 1.12 8.88
N VAL A 15 -1.75 0.29 7.90
CA VAL A 15 -1.33 -1.10 8.11
C VAL A 15 -0.02 -1.32 7.38
N THR A 16 0.93 -1.95 8.07
CA THR A 16 2.19 -2.38 7.47
C THR A 16 2.08 -3.85 7.11
N LEU A 17 2.31 -4.12 5.83
CA LEU A 17 2.13 -5.40 5.19
C LEU A 17 3.47 -5.89 4.67
N GLN A 18 3.91 -7.06 5.11
CA GLN A 18 5.07 -7.75 4.58
C GLN A 18 4.63 -8.54 3.34
N GLY A 19 4.93 -8.00 2.17
CA GLY A 19 4.83 -8.71 0.90
C GLY A 19 6.05 -9.61 0.65
N PRO A 20 6.07 -10.32 -0.49
CA PRO A 20 7.18 -11.20 -0.86
C PRO A 20 8.49 -10.43 -1.12
N GLU A 21 8.42 -9.23 -1.70
CA GLU A 21 9.61 -8.41 -1.98
C GLU A 21 9.99 -7.48 -0.84
N ARG A 22 9.00 -6.81 -0.23
CA ARG A 22 9.24 -5.77 0.78
C ARG A 22 8.03 -5.55 1.69
N ALA A 23 8.29 -4.92 2.83
CA ALA A 23 7.25 -4.33 3.65
C ALA A 23 6.75 -3.02 3.06
N ILE A 24 5.43 -2.83 2.99
CA ILE A 24 4.78 -1.59 2.58
C ILE A 24 3.80 -1.12 3.65
N THR A 25 3.71 0.19 3.86
CA THR A 25 2.70 0.77 4.75
C THR A 25 1.62 1.43 3.92
N VAL A 26 0.40 0.91 4.03
CA VAL A 26 -0.75 1.39 3.25
C VAL A 26 -1.74 2.10 4.17
N LYS A 27 -2.35 3.17 3.67
CA LYS A 27 -3.47 3.82 4.33
C LYS A 27 -4.73 3.03 4.02
N VAL A 28 -5.48 2.69 5.05
CA VAL A 28 -6.68 1.86 4.90
C VAL A 28 -7.90 2.76 4.80
N PRO A 29 -8.67 2.67 3.69
CA PRO A 29 -9.81 3.53 3.46
C PRO A 29 -10.97 3.22 4.42
N LYS A 30 -11.95 4.12 4.50
CA LYS A 30 -12.90 4.18 5.62
C LYS A 30 -13.85 2.98 5.69
N ASP A 31 -14.22 2.50 4.51
CA ASP A 31 -15.02 1.33 4.15
C ASP A 31 -14.42 -0.01 4.60
N ILE A 32 -13.09 -0.11 4.71
CA ILE A 32 -12.44 -1.33 5.19
C ILE A 32 -12.44 -1.37 6.72
N ASN A 33 -12.97 -2.46 7.27
CA ASN A 33 -13.08 -2.64 8.72
C ASN A 33 -11.79 -3.25 9.31
N LEU A 34 -10.98 -2.40 9.95
CA LEU A 34 -9.73 -2.81 10.61
C LEU A 34 -9.93 -3.52 11.95
N LYS A 35 -11.15 -3.58 12.50
CA LYS A 35 -11.37 -4.14 13.84
C LYS A 35 -10.99 -5.62 13.93
N ASN A 36 -11.21 -6.37 12.86
CA ASN A 36 -11.00 -7.81 12.83
C ASN A 36 -9.57 -8.21 12.42
N VAL A 37 -8.76 -7.24 11.97
CA VAL A 37 -7.39 -7.49 11.52
C VAL A 37 -6.42 -7.36 12.68
N ARG A 38 -5.48 -8.32 12.77
CA ARG A 38 -4.45 -8.41 13.81
C ARG A 38 -3.07 -8.57 13.17
N VAL A 39 -2.04 -8.26 13.96
CA VAL A 39 -0.66 -8.58 13.59
C VAL A 39 -0.51 -10.10 13.53
N GLY A 40 0.10 -10.60 12.46
CA GLY A 40 0.21 -12.02 12.13
C GLY A 40 -0.86 -12.52 11.14
N ASP A 41 -1.92 -11.75 10.88
CA ASP A 41 -2.91 -12.16 9.88
C ASP A 41 -2.33 -12.11 8.47
N GLN A 42 -2.66 -13.11 7.67
CA GLN A 42 -2.37 -13.10 6.24
C GLN A 42 -3.57 -12.51 5.50
N VAL A 43 -3.33 -11.47 4.72
CA VAL A 43 -4.36 -10.77 3.96
C VAL A 43 -4.04 -10.80 2.47
N GLN A 44 -5.08 -10.90 1.65
CA GLN A 44 -4.95 -10.71 0.22
C GLN A 44 -5.12 -9.22 -0.08
N VAL A 45 -4.13 -8.66 -0.77
CA VAL A 45 -4.06 -7.22 -1.05
C VAL A 45 -3.91 -7.06 -2.54
N THR A 46 -4.77 -6.21 -3.11
CA THR A 46 -4.63 -5.74 -4.49
C THR A 46 -4.05 -4.33 -4.39
N TYR A 47 -2.76 -4.22 -4.67
CA TYR A 47 -2.08 -2.94 -4.76
C TYR A 47 -2.09 -2.52 -6.23
N VAL A 48 -2.65 -1.34 -6.51
CA VAL A 48 -2.64 -0.74 -7.84
C VAL A 48 -1.54 0.33 -7.81
N GLU A 49 -0.40 0.04 -8.42
CA GLU A 49 0.62 1.06 -8.70
C GLU A 49 0.19 1.80 -9.97
N GLU A 50 -0.36 3.00 -9.81
CA GLU A 50 -0.51 3.92 -10.94
C GLU A 50 0.86 4.54 -11.23
N PHE A 51 1.58 3.98 -12.20
CA PHE A 51 2.76 4.63 -12.75
C PHE A 51 2.32 5.84 -13.59
N GLY A 52 2.26 7.02 -12.98
CA GLY A 52 2.07 8.28 -13.69
C GLY A 52 3.33 8.65 -14.47
N LEU A 53 3.38 8.34 -15.76
CA LEU A 53 4.41 8.85 -16.66
C LEU A 53 4.07 10.30 -17.05
N SER A 54 4.82 11.27 -16.51
CA SER A 54 4.74 12.66 -16.96
C SER A 54 5.72 12.88 -18.10
N VAL A 55 5.22 13.27 -19.27
CA VAL A 55 6.04 13.64 -20.44
C VAL A 55 6.15 15.15 -20.52
N GLU A 56 7.38 15.67 -20.46
CA GLU A 56 7.65 17.09 -20.73
C GLU A 56 8.01 17.27 -22.21
N PRO A 57 7.55 18.35 -22.88
CA PRO A 57 7.96 18.62 -24.25
C PRO A 57 9.48 18.81 -24.34
N GLY A 58 10.14 17.98 -25.16
CA GLY A 58 11.56 18.10 -25.41
C GLY A 58 11.88 19.46 -26.03
N SER A 59 12.65 20.28 -25.32
CA SER A 59 13.14 21.56 -25.84
C SER A 59 14.02 21.31 -27.06
N LYS A 60 13.55 21.76 -28.24
CA LYS A 60 14.36 21.77 -29.47
C LYS A 60 15.59 22.64 -29.21
N LYS A 61 16.77 22.02 -29.07
CA LYS A 61 18.04 22.72 -29.19
C LYS A 61 18.15 23.26 -30.62
N LYS A 62 18.32 24.58 -30.71
CA LYS A 62 18.56 25.33 -31.93
C LYS A 62 20.05 25.41 -32.20
#